data_AF-A0AA96U1M2-F1
#
_entry.id   AF-A0AA96U1M2-F1
#
_cell.length_a   1.000
_cell.length_b   1.000
_cell.length_c   1.000
_cell.angle_alpha   90.00
_cell.angle_beta   90.00
_cell.angle_gamma   90.00
#
_symmetry.space_group_name_H-M   'P 1'
#
loop_
_entity.id
_entity.type
_entity.pdbx_description
1 polymer ?
#
loop_
_entity_poly.entity_id
_entity_poly.type
_entity_poly.pdbx_seq_one_letter_code
_entity_poly.pdbx_strand_id
1 'polypeptide(L)' 'MWWVGPEKSRFKIQRRISCGVLALAIFFLAMQINAYCSGEALFTDVLGGVFLTALGGGMFYMADKW' A
#
# COMPACT_ATOMS: atom_id res chain seq x y z
N MET A 1 -9.66 -20.99 20.44
CA MET A 1 -9.27 -19.84 19.58
C MET A 1 -7.75 -19.75 19.50
N TRP A 2 -7.08 -20.70 18.86
CA TRP A 2 -5.61 -20.79 18.83
C TRP A 2 -5.15 -21.25 17.43
N TRP A 3 -5.37 -20.42 16.40
CA TRP A 3 -5.19 -20.88 15.00
C TRP A 3 -4.02 -20.29 14.21
N VAL A 4 -3.21 -19.40 14.80
CA VAL A 4 -1.94 -18.99 14.19
C VAL A 4 -0.96 -18.75 15.32
N GLY A 5 0.21 -19.39 15.26
CA GLY A 5 1.23 -19.47 16.31
C GLY A 5 1.79 -18.14 16.85
N PRO A 6 2.95 -18.17 17.53
CA PRO A 6 3.42 -17.08 18.40
C PRO A 6 3.36 -15.72 17.68
N GLU A 7 2.95 -14.65 18.38
CA GLU A 7 2.69 -13.30 17.86
C GLU A 7 3.70 -12.84 16.80
N LYS A 8 4.99 -13.10 17.02
CA LYS A 8 6.08 -12.79 16.06
C LYS A 8 5.87 -13.35 14.64
N SER A 9 5.24 -14.50 14.49
CA SER A 9 4.95 -15.11 13.19
C SER A 9 3.82 -14.36 12.45
N ARG A 10 2.84 -13.85 13.20
CA ARG A 10 1.73 -13.05 12.65
C ARG A 10 2.22 -11.71 12.11
N PHE A 11 3.07 -11.01 12.86
CA PHE A 11 3.68 -9.75 12.41
C PHE A 11 4.54 -9.93 11.16
N LYS A 12 5.25 -11.06 11.03
CA LYS A 12 6.03 -11.39 9.83
C LYS A 12 5.15 -11.56 8.58
N ILE A 13 4.00 -12.21 8.72
CA ILE A 13 3.03 -12.40 7.64
C ILE A 13 2.33 -11.07 7.31
N GLN A 14 1.91 -10.32 8.33
CA GLN A 14 1.30 -9.00 8.18
C GLN A 14 2.23 -8.04 7.43
N ARG A 15 3.52 -8.02 7.77
CA ARG A 15 4.53 -7.21 7.07
C ARG A 15 4.67 -7.58 5.60
N ARG A 16 4.62 -8.88 5.25
CA ARG A 16 4.67 -9.34 3.85
C ARG A 16 3.43 -8.89 3.08
N ILE A 17 2.25 -9.01 3.69
CA ILE A 17 0.99 -8.58 3.09
C ILE A 17 1.01 -7.06 2.90
N SER A 18 1.37 -6.28 3.92
CA SER A 18 1.50 -4.82 3.84
C SER A 18 2.53 -4.39 2.81
N CYS A 19 3.64 -5.12 2.65
CA CYS A 19 4.62 -4.86 1.60
C CYS A 19 4.03 -5.07 0.20
N GLY A 20 3.26 -6.14 -0.01
CA GLY A 20 2.55 -6.39 -1.26
C GLY A 20 1.51 -5.32 -1.58
N VAL A 21 0.74 -4.88 -0.57
CA VAL A 21 -0.24 -3.79 -0.71
C VAL A 21 0.46 -2.47 -1.05
N LEU A 22 1.59 -2.16 -0.41
CA LEU A 22 2.38 -0.96 -0.71
C LEU A 22 2.90 -0.99 -2.15
N ALA A 23 3.44 -2.13 -2.59
CA ALA A 23 3.92 -2.29 -3.97
C ALA A 23 2.79 -2.05 -4.98
N LEU A 24 1.60 -2.64 -4.76
CA LEU A 24 0.43 -2.42 -5.60
C LEU A 24 0.00 -0.96 -5.62
N ALA A 25 0.01 -0.28 -4.47
CA ALA A 25 -0.34 1.14 -4.37
C ALA A 25 0.66 2.03 -5.13
N ILE A 26 1.95 1.69 -5.13
CA ILE A 26 2.98 2.40 -5.90
C ILE A 26 2.77 2.18 -7.41
N PHE A 27 2.51 0.94 -7.86
CA PHE A 27 2.22 0.66 -9.27
C PHE A 27 0.95 1.38 -9.74
N PHE A 28 -0.08 1.41 -8.91
CA PHE A 28 -1.32 2.14 -9.21
C PHE A 28 -1.07 3.64 -9.35
N LEU A 29 -0.28 4.24 -8.45
CA LEU A 29 0.12 5.64 -8.55
C LEU A 29 0.95 5.91 -9.83
N ALA A 30 1.85 5.00 -10.21
CA ALA A 30 2.61 5.15 -11.45
C ALA A 30 1.71 5.14 -12.69
N MET A 31 0.69 4.26 -12.71
CA MET A 31 -0.30 4.22 -13.79
C MET A 31 -1.15 5.49 -13.84
N GLN A 32 -1.59 5.99 -12.68
CA GLN A 32 -2.33 7.25 -12.53
C GLN A 32 -1.54 8.44 -13.08
N ILE A 33 -0.27 8.55 -12.71
CA ILE A 33 0.64 9.60 -13.21
C ILE A 33 0.81 9.49 -14.72
N ASN A 34 1.01 8.28 -15.24
CA ASN A 34 1.14 8.06 -16.68
C ASN A 34 -0.13 8.45 -17.42
N ALA A 35 -1.30 8.07 -16.93
CA ALA A 35 -2.60 8.43 -17.51
C ALA A 35 -2.83 9.95 -17.49
N TYR A 36 -2.43 10.64 -16.41
CA TYR A 36 -2.48 12.09 -16.34
C TYR A 36 -1.56 12.76 -17.37
N CYS A 37 -0.33 12.26 -17.52
CA CYS A 37 0.61 12.75 -18.54
C CYS A 37 0.12 12.51 -19.98
N SER A 38 -0.62 11.42 -20.20
CA SER A 38 -1.26 11.11 -21.49
C SER A 38 -2.56 11.89 -21.74
N GLY A 39 -3.03 12.68 -20.76
CA GLY A 39 -4.29 13.43 -20.85
C GLY A 39 -5.54 12.56 -20.71
N GLU A 40 -5.40 11.31 -20.26
CA GLU A 40 -6.49 10.34 -20.10
C GLU A 40 -7.10 10.33 -18.69
N ALA A 41 -6.45 10.97 -17.71
CA ALA A 41 -6.90 11.04 -16.32
C ALA A 41 -6.86 12.47 -15.77
N LEU A 42 -7.65 12.72 -14.72
CA LEU A 42 -7.68 14.01 -14.04
C LEU A 42 -6.60 14.08 -12.96
N PHE A 43 -6.21 15.30 -12.61
CA PHE A 43 -5.28 15.54 -11.49
C PHE A 43 -5.82 14.97 -10.15
N THR A 44 -7.15 14.94 -9.99
CA THR A 44 -7.82 14.32 -8.84
C THR A 44 -7.55 12.83 -8.71
N ASP A 45 -7.38 12.14 -9.83
CA ASP A 45 -7.12 10.70 -9.84
C ASP A 45 -5.69 10.43 -9.33
N VAL A 46 -4.72 11.25 -9.76
CA VAL A 46 -3.34 11.23 -9.26
C VAL A 46 -3.30 11.50 -7.75
N LEU A 47 -4.04 12.50 -7.26
CA LEU A 47 -4.13 12.79 -5.83
C LEU A 47 -4.72 11.61 -5.04
N GLY A 48 -5.74 10.93 -5.60
CA GLY A 48 -6.29 9.71 -5.02
C GLY A 48 -5.26 8.58 -4.95
N GLY A 49 -4.44 8.42 -6.00
CA GLY A 49 -3.30 7.51 -6.01
C GLY A 49 -2.30 7.83 -4.90
N VAL A 50 -1.90 9.10 -4.77
CA VAL A 50 -0.94 9.54 -3.73
C VAL A 50 -1.48 9.27 -2.34
N PHE A 51 -2.77 9.54 -2.11
CA PHE A 51 -3.43 9.27 -0.84
C PHE A 51 -3.43 7.77 -0.50
N LEU A 52 -3.74 6.90 -1.47
CA LEU A 52 -3.70 5.45 -1.29
C LEU A 52 -2.29 4.93 -1.02
N THR A 53 -1.27 5.45 -1.71
CA THR A 53 0.12 5.10 -1.45
C THR A 53 0.56 5.56 -0.05
N ALA A 54 0.17 6.75 0.38
CA ALA A 54 0.46 7.27 1.72
C ALA A 54 -0.21 6.43 2.81
N LEU A 55 -1.48 6.03 2.63
CA LEU A 55 -2.18 5.11 3.54
C LEU A 55 -1.51 3.74 3.59
N GLY A 56 -1.17 3.14 2.45
CA GLY A 56 -0.45 1.88 2.38
C GLY A 56 0.91 1.94 3.06
N GLY A 57 1.62 3.06 2.90
CA GLY A 57 2.90 3.33 3.56
C GLY A 57 2.75 3.46 5.08
N GLY A 58 1.71 4.16 5.54
CA GLY A 58 1.36 4.28 6.95
C GLY A 58 1.03 2.93 7.59
N MET A 59 0.25 2.09 6.90
CA MET A 59 -0.06 0.72 7.35
C MET A 59 1.20 -0.14 7.42
N PHE A 60 2.09 -0.05 6.43
CA PHE A 60 3.35 -0.77 6.44
C PHE A 60 4.28 -0.31 7.58
N TYR A 61 4.34 1.00 7.83
CA TYR A 61 5.11 1.58 8.93
C TYR A 61 4.59 1.14 10.30
N MET A 62 3.27 1.14 10.50
CA MET A 62 2.68 0.62 11.73
C MET A 62 2.91 -0.88 11.89
N ALA A 63 2.88 -1.66 10.80
CA ALA A 63 3.17 -3.09 10.84
C ALA A 63 4.63 -3.44 11.20
N ASP A 64 5.57 -2.49 11.15
CA ASP A 64 6.95 -2.66 11.62
C ASP A 64 7.13 -2.27 13.10
N LYS A 65 6.26 -1.38 13.61
CA LYS A 65 6.31 -0.89 14.99
C LYS A 65 5.54 -1.72 16.02
N TRP A 66 4.62 -2.56 15.56
CA TRP A 66 3.83 -3.49 16.38
C TRP A 66 4.37 -4.91 16.19
#